data_AF-A0AAV0U854-F1
#
_entry.id   AF-A0AAV0U854-F1
#
_cell.length_a   1.000
_cell.length_b   1.000
_cell.length_c   1.000
_cell.angle_alpha   90.00
_cell.angle_beta   90.00
_cell.angle_gamma   90.00
#
_symmetry.space_group_name_H-M   'P 1'
#
loop_
_entity.id
_entity.type
_entity.pdbx_description
1 polymer ?
#
loop_
_entity_poly.entity_id
_entity_poly.type
_entity_poly.pdbx_seq_one_letter_code
_entity_poly.pdbx_strand_id
1 'polypeptide(L)'
;MKALLRAARRDFYLQNVSPMTSRESDEVVPIDFTTDLNEDLDAKCRKLAELIATSKHLVAFTGAGISTSVGIPDYRGEHGIRTKNLDKIKCTTKRRRKTDEKKDEKNTEEDKIEGKSEMKLPDFHALVPSTTHMALQELHRLGYLKHIVSQNVDNLHLKSGIPANALTEVHGNATQAKCETCEKIYVKEFPWTGLCDDPECVSTKRSVEQRLRARTRHGNGRLKRNVVGFDEPLGDIDFAIDECEAADVALVLGTSLRVEPFSEMAGDYAGSLCIVNLQPTTTKLDRRAEETGVRVFEKTDVVMEKTMQFLMKDVTYRVPQWTGEHSKSVFVPEHESSNLVNVLAGRTVS
;
A
#
# COMPACT_ATOMS: atom_id res chain seq x y z
N MET A 1 -16.45 -26.28 -15.26
CA MET A 1 -16.81 -25.75 -16.59
C MET A 1 -16.16 -24.39 -16.89
N LYS A 2 -16.21 -23.40 -15.98
CA LYS A 2 -15.55 -22.08 -16.16
C LYS A 2 -14.01 -22.13 -16.22
N ALA A 3 -13.35 -23.03 -15.49
CA ALA A 3 -11.89 -23.21 -15.55
C ALA A 3 -11.38 -23.78 -16.90
N LEU A 4 -12.17 -24.64 -17.55
CA LEU A 4 -11.85 -25.19 -18.87
C LEU A 4 -11.99 -24.14 -19.98
N LEU A 5 -12.95 -23.23 -19.85
CA LEU A 5 -13.10 -22.07 -20.76
C LEU A 5 -11.93 -21.07 -20.62
N ARG A 6 -11.34 -20.94 -19.42
CA ARG A 6 -10.15 -20.11 -19.17
C ARG A 6 -8.89 -20.67 -19.85
N ALA A 7 -8.72 -21.98 -19.88
CA ALA A 7 -7.58 -22.62 -20.58
C ALA A 7 -7.70 -22.49 -22.10
N ALA A 8 -8.89 -22.70 -22.67
CA ALA A 8 -9.11 -22.62 -24.12
C ALA A 8 -8.90 -21.21 -24.72
N ARG A 9 -9.17 -20.14 -23.94
CA ARG A 9 -8.90 -18.75 -24.36
C ARG A 9 -7.42 -18.38 -24.33
N ARG A 10 -6.62 -19.01 -23.47
CA ARG A 10 -5.17 -18.78 -23.35
C ARG A 10 -4.43 -19.30 -24.58
N ASP A 11 -4.79 -20.48 -25.05
CA ASP A 11 -4.11 -21.12 -26.19
C ASP A 11 -4.43 -20.46 -27.53
N PHE A 12 -5.63 -19.88 -27.68
CA PHE A 12 -6.00 -19.07 -28.85
C PHE A 12 -5.17 -17.77 -28.96
N TYR A 13 -4.78 -17.18 -27.82
CA TYR A 13 -4.04 -15.92 -27.77
C TYR A 13 -2.55 -16.11 -28.07
N LEU A 14 -1.98 -17.26 -27.66
CA LEU A 14 -0.57 -17.59 -27.88
C LEU A 14 -0.26 -18.01 -29.33
N GLN A 15 -1.28 -18.40 -30.10
CA GLN A 15 -1.12 -18.85 -31.50
C GLN A 15 -1.13 -17.71 -32.53
N ASN A 16 -1.46 -16.47 -32.13
CA ASN A 16 -1.67 -15.34 -33.06
C ASN A 16 -0.64 -14.20 -32.94
N VAL A 17 0.51 -14.42 -32.31
CA VAL A 17 1.56 -13.39 -32.22
C VAL A 17 2.63 -13.66 -33.29
N SER A 18 2.56 -12.91 -34.39
CA SER A 18 3.61 -12.86 -35.42
C SER A 18 4.57 -11.70 -35.12
N PRO A 19 5.89 -11.82 -35.30
CA PRO A 19 6.83 -10.74 -35.01
C PRO A 19 7.02 -9.82 -36.22
N MET A 20 6.88 -8.51 -36.03
CA MET A 20 7.37 -7.51 -36.99
C MET A 20 8.44 -6.59 -36.39
N THR A 21 9.27 -6.11 -37.30
CA THR A 21 10.67 -5.71 -37.19
C THR A 21 10.89 -4.18 -37.20
N SER A 22 11.85 -3.72 -36.37
CA SER A 22 12.89 -2.67 -36.55
C SER A 22 12.68 -1.32 -37.28
N ARG A 23 13.27 -0.26 -36.65
CA ARG A 23 13.86 1.03 -37.15
C ARG A 23 12.87 2.18 -37.49
N GLU A 24 13.16 3.48 -37.35
CA GLU A 24 14.35 4.29 -37.00
C GLU A 24 13.91 5.70 -36.52
N SER A 25 14.89 6.53 -36.13
CA SER A 25 14.94 7.88 -35.50
C SER A 25 14.09 9.01 -36.08
N ASP A 26 13.76 10.03 -35.24
CA ASP A 26 13.77 11.47 -35.62
C ASP A 26 13.83 12.43 -34.40
N GLU A 27 14.20 13.67 -34.69
CA GLU A 27 14.91 14.74 -33.95
C GLU A 27 14.31 15.30 -32.64
N VAL A 28 15.20 15.83 -31.77
CA VAL A 28 14.86 16.49 -30.50
C VAL A 28 14.89 18.03 -30.66
N VAL A 29 13.73 18.67 -30.46
CA VAL A 29 13.57 20.13 -30.34
C VAL A 29 13.56 20.51 -28.85
N PRO A 30 14.22 21.60 -28.41
CA PRO A 30 14.23 21.99 -27.00
C PRO A 30 12.92 22.72 -26.63
N ILE A 31 12.11 22.07 -25.79
CA ILE A 31 10.85 22.61 -25.26
C ILE A 31 11.14 23.42 -24.00
N ASP A 32 10.55 24.61 -23.89
CA ASP A 32 10.60 25.48 -22.72
C ASP A 32 9.63 24.96 -21.64
N PHE A 33 10.17 24.41 -20.54
CA PHE A 33 9.45 23.48 -19.65
C PHE A 33 8.62 24.10 -18.52
N THR A 34 8.43 25.42 -18.44
CA THR A 34 7.92 26.03 -17.19
C THR A 34 6.46 26.48 -17.22
N THR A 35 5.85 26.72 -18.38
CA THR A 35 4.43 27.12 -18.50
C THR A 35 3.50 25.95 -18.83
N ASP A 36 3.94 24.98 -19.61
CA ASP A 36 3.09 23.88 -20.10
C ASP A 36 2.77 22.81 -19.05
N LEU A 37 3.63 22.65 -18.04
CA LEU A 37 3.48 21.59 -17.03
C LEU A 37 2.22 21.77 -16.16
N ASN A 38 1.82 23.02 -15.87
CA ASN A 38 0.60 23.28 -15.11
C ASN A 38 -0.66 23.05 -15.95
N GLU A 39 -0.61 23.31 -17.26
CA GLU A 39 -1.75 23.08 -18.14
C GLU A 39 -2.01 21.59 -18.38
N ASP A 40 -0.97 20.79 -18.62
CA ASP A 40 -1.09 19.33 -18.77
C ASP A 40 -1.59 18.66 -17.49
N LEU A 41 -1.03 19.05 -16.33
CA LEU A 41 -1.50 18.55 -15.04
C LEU A 41 -2.98 18.91 -14.81
N ASP A 42 -3.37 20.16 -15.05
CA ASP A 42 -4.74 20.59 -14.87
C ASP A 42 -5.70 19.88 -15.83
N ALA A 43 -5.29 19.65 -17.09
CA ALA A 43 -6.08 18.89 -18.06
C ALA A 43 -6.30 17.44 -17.58
N LYS A 44 -5.25 16.78 -17.07
CA LYS A 44 -5.35 15.44 -16.50
C LYS A 44 -6.22 15.41 -15.24
N CYS A 45 -6.08 16.39 -14.35
CA CYS A 45 -6.92 16.50 -13.15
C CYS A 45 -8.40 16.77 -13.50
N ARG A 46 -8.67 17.56 -14.54
CA ARG A 46 -10.03 17.77 -15.08
C ARG A 46 -10.62 16.48 -15.62
N LYS A 47 -9.88 15.75 -16.45
CA LYS A 47 -10.31 14.44 -16.98
C LYS A 47 -10.56 13.44 -15.86
N LEU A 48 -9.71 13.42 -14.82
CA LEU A 48 -9.93 12.59 -13.64
C LEU A 48 -11.21 12.97 -12.90
N ALA A 49 -11.45 14.27 -12.68
CA ALA A 49 -12.67 14.76 -12.04
C ALA A 49 -13.94 14.39 -12.84
N GLU A 50 -13.89 14.45 -14.18
CA GLU A 50 -14.98 14.03 -15.06
C GLU A 50 -15.26 12.52 -14.95
N LEU A 51 -14.22 11.70 -14.95
CA LEU A 51 -14.36 10.24 -14.76
C LEU A 51 -14.95 9.91 -13.40
N ILE A 52 -14.52 10.60 -12.34
CA ILE A 52 -15.10 10.44 -10.99
C ILE A 52 -16.57 10.88 -10.97
N ALA A 53 -16.90 12.03 -11.58
CA ALA A 53 -18.26 12.57 -11.59
C ALA A 53 -19.26 11.69 -12.35
N THR A 54 -18.80 11.02 -13.41
CA THR A 54 -19.65 10.19 -14.29
C THR A 54 -19.66 8.71 -13.92
N SER A 55 -18.70 8.27 -13.09
CA SER A 55 -18.63 6.90 -12.57
C SER A 55 -19.86 6.55 -11.74
N LYS A 56 -20.41 5.38 -11.99
CA LYS A 56 -21.45 4.76 -11.16
C LYS A 56 -20.85 3.98 -10.01
N HIS A 57 -19.67 3.39 -10.23
CA HIS A 57 -19.00 2.51 -9.28
C HIS A 57 -17.48 2.73 -9.30
N LEU A 58 -17.03 3.74 -8.56
CA LEU A 58 -15.62 4.05 -8.41
C LEU A 58 -15.00 3.21 -7.30
N VAL A 59 -13.89 2.53 -7.63
CA VAL A 59 -13.04 1.82 -6.65
C VAL A 59 -11.65 2.45 -6.64
N ALA A 60 -11.14 2.75 -5.44
CA ALA A 60 -9.79 3.27 -5.27
C ALA A 60 -8.81 2.20 -4.80
N PHE A 61 -7.58 2.24 -5.32
CA PHE A 61 -6.48 1.37 -4.95
C PHE A 61 -5.35 2.20 -4.37
N THR A 62 -4.94 1.92 -3.14
CA THR A 62 -3.94 2.75 -2.44
C THR A 62 -2.74 1.95 -1.98
N GLY A 63 -1.55 2.54 -2.11
CA GLY A 63 -0.32 2.04 -1.51
C GLY A 63 0.44 3.10 -0.74
N ALA A 64 1.66 2.76 -0.31
CA ALA A 64 2.41 3.56 0.66
C ALA A 64 2.70 5.00 0.20
N GLY A 65 2.65 5.27 -1.10
CA GLY A 65 2.86 6.60 -1.67
C GLY A 65 1.92 7.66 -1.08
N ILE A 66 0.67 7.31 -0.74
CA ILE A 66 -0.31 8.25 -0.17
C ILE A 66 0.00 8.66 1.28
N SER A 67 0.88 7.92 1.95
CA SER A 67 1.29 8.13 3.34
C SER A 67 2.69 8.76 3.46
N THR A 68 3.37 9.04 2.34
CA THR A 68 4.71 9.62 2.34
C THR A 68 4.77 11.04 2.87
N SER A 69 3.75 11.85 2.59
CA SER A 69 3.65 13.24 3.07
C SER A 69 3.48 13.35 4.59
N VAL A 70 2.99 12.30 5.24
CA VAL A 70 2.79 12.24 6.69
C VAL A 70 3.93 11.48 7.40
N GLY A 71 5.04 11.22 6.69
CA GLY A 71 6.27 10.69 7.29
C GLY A 71 6.40 9.17 7.26
N ILE A 72 5.48 8.43 6.63
CA ILE A 72 5.67 6.99 6.39
C ILE A 72 6.50 6.82 5.11
N PRO A 73 7.71 6.25 5.17
CA PRO A 73 8.49 5.99 3.96
C PRO A 73 7.76 4.96 3.09
N ASP A 74 7.78 5.14 1.78
CA ASP A 74 7.29 4.12 0.87
C ASP A 74 8.22 2.89 0.82
N TYR A 75 7.85 1.90 0.02
CA TYR A 75 8.66 0.68 -0.11
C TYR A 75 9.78 0.85 -1.13
N ARG A 76 9.48 1.43 -2.30
CA ARG A 76 10.31 1.35 -3.52
C ARG A 76 10.69 2.73 -4.10
N GLY A 77 10.27 3.82 -3.47
CA GLY A 77 10.68 5.17 -3.80
C GLY A 77 12.17 5.38 -3.61
N GLU A 78 12.65 6.55 -4.00
CA GLU A 78 14.05 6.97 -3.81
C GLU A 78 14.50 6.82 -2.34
N HIS A 79 13.59 7.08 -1.40
CA HIS A 79 13.84 6.95 0.03
C HIS A 79 13.16 5.73 0.67
N GLY A 80 12.65 4.82 -0.16
CA GLY A 80 11.86 3.68 0.29
C GLY A 80 12.65 2.63 1.05
N ILE A 81 11.95 1.87 1.90
CA ILE A 81 12.56 0.89 2.81
C ILE A 81 13.36 -0.16 2.03
N ARG A 82 12.85 -0.65 0.90
CA ARG A 82 13.52 -1.65 0.05
C ARG A 82 14.71 -1.04 -0.70
N THR A 83 14.58 0.18 -1.24
CA THR A 83 15.64 0.87 -1.99
C THR A 83 16.86 1.11 -1.10
N LYS A 84 16.65 1.67 0.11
CA LYS A 84 17.73 1.89 1.09
C LYS A 84 18.43 0.59 1.50
N ASN A 85 17.68 -0.51 1.65
CA ASN A 85 18.26 -1.81 1.98
C ASN A 85 19.10 -2.38 0.83
N LEU A 86 18.66 -2.24 -0.43
CA LEU A 86 19.44 -2.66 -1.60
C LEU A 86 20.73 -1.85 -1.73
N ASP A 87 20.70 -0.54 -1.50
CA ASP A 87 21.88 0.31 -1.57
C ASP A 87 22.89 -0.02 -0.45
N LYS A 88 22.40 -0.34 0.76
CA LYS A 88 23.25 -0.88 1.84
C LYS A 88 23.94 -2.18 1.41
N ILE A 89 23.22 -3.13 0.79
CA ILE A 89 23.79 -4.40 0.31
C ILE A 89 24.81 -4.18 -0.83
N LYS A 90 24.53 -3.26 -1.77
CA LYS A 90 25.47 -2.91 -2.84
C LYS A 90 26.75 -2.24 -2.30
N CYS A 91 26.63 -1.41 -1.27
CA CYS A 91 27.76 -0.72 -0.66
C CYS A 91 28.65 -1.71 0.14
N THR A 92 28.06 -2.67 0.86
CA THR A 92 28.81 -3.71 1.58
C THR A 92 29.49 -4.70 0.62
N THR A 93 28.85 -5.05 -0.50
CA THR A 93 29.47 -5.92 -1.52
C THR A 93 30.59 -5.22 -2.31
N LYS A 94 30.48 -3.91 -2.59
CA LYS A 94 31.59 -3.12 -3.16
C LYS A 94 32.78 -2.99 -2.19
N ARG A 95 32.53 -2.83 -0.88
CA ARG A 95 33.59 -2.86 0.15
C ARG A 95 34.28 -4.23 0.22
N ARG A 96 33.52 -5.33 0.11
CA ARG A 96 34.05 -6.70 0.04
C ARG A 96 34.92 -6.96 -1.21
N ARG A 97 34.48 -6.51 -2.39
CA ARG A 97 35.28 -6.63 -3.62
C ARG A 97 36.57 -5.81 -3.61
N LYS A 98 36.66 -4.76 -2.79
CA LYS A 98 37.90 -3.99 -2.59
C LYS A 98 38.82 -4.58 -1.52
N THR A 99 38.41 -5.60 -0.78
CA THR A 99 39.21 -6.23 0.30
C THR A 99 39.82 -7.58 -0.09
N ASP A 100 39.63 -8.04 -1.33
CA ASP A 100 40.26 -9.27 -1.84
C ASP A 100 41.63 -9.05 -2.52
N GLU A 101 42.15 -7.82 -2.52
CA GLU A 101 43.56 -7.54 -2.85
C GLU A 101 44.29 -6.97 -1.64
N LYS A 102 45.11 -7.83 -1.01
CA LYS A 102 46.04 -7.63 0.12
C LYS A 102 45.46 -7.91 1.52
N LYS A 103 45.83 -9.10 2.02
CA LYS A 103 46.01 -9.36 3.45
C LYS A 103 47.16 -8.50 3.97
N ASP A 104 46.95 -7.83 5.11
CA ASP A 104 47.88 -7.85 6.23
C ASP A 104 47.20 -7.29 7.50
N GLU A 105 47.58 -7.89 8.63
CA GLU A 105 47.00 -7.77 9.96
C GLU A 105 47.25 -6.39 10.60
N LYS A 106 46.22 -5.82 11.25
CA LYS A 106 46.29 -5.27 12.61
C LYS A 106 44.90 -4.90 13.13
N ASN A 107 44.53 -5.52 14.25
CA ASN A 107 43.40 -5.14 15.08
C ASN A 107 43.65 -3.76 15.70
N THR A 108 42.76 -2.81 15.44
CA THR A 108 42.46 -1.70 16.35
C THR A 108 40.94 -1.59 16.47
N GLU A 109 40.46 -1.61 17.71
CA GLU A 109 39.08 -1.77 18.14
C GLU A 109 38.17 -0.54 17.90
N GLU A 110 38.50 0.34 16.96
CA GLU A 110 37.90 1.68 16.89
C GLU A 110 36.84 1.88 15.78
N ASP A 111 36.63 0.90 14.88
CA ASP A 111 35.68 1.03 13.75
C ASP A 111 34.25 0.51 14.03
N LYS A 112 33.89 0.23 15.29
CA LYS A 112 32.56 -0.34 15.65
C LYS A 112 31.43 0.68 15.88
N ILE A 113 31.67 1.98 15.66
CA ILE A 113 30.68 3.03 16.00
C ILE A 113 30.44 3.98 14.83
N GLU A 114 30.10 3.46 13.64
CA GLU A 114 29.47 4.31 12.62
C GLU A 114 28.23 3.63 12.02
N GLY A 115 27.08 3.97 12.60
CA GLY A 115 25.86 4.17 11.82
C GLY A 115 24.97 2.97 11.53
N LYS A 116 24.63 2.14 12.53
CA LYS A 116 23.32 1.48 12.52
C LYS A 116 22.24 2.56 12.73
N SER A 117 21.90 3.32 11.68
CA SER A 117 20.62 4.02 11.66
C SER A 117 19.54 2.95 11.52
N GLU A 118 19.13 2.40 12.66
CA GLU A 118 17.90 1.63 12.77
C GLU A 118 16.78 2.54 12.26
N MET A 119 16.10 2.08 11.21
CA MET A 119 14.98 2.81 10.64
C MET A 119 13.85 2.75 11.68
N LYS A 120 13.77 3.79 12.51
CA LYS A 120 12.72 3.89 13.52
C LYS A 120 11.41 4.18 12.79
N LEU A 121 10.52 3.20 12.76
CA LEU A 121 9.19 3.40 12.23
C LEU A 121 8.47 4.50 13.02
N PRO A 122 7.73 5.40 12.36
CA PRO A 122 6.91 6.36 13.07
C PRO A 122 5.85 5.62 13.87
N ASP A 123 5.44 6.21 15.00
CA ASP A 123 4.30 5.71 15.75
C ASP A 123 3.03 5.93 14.91
N PHE A 124 2.48 4.85 14.34
CA PHE A 124 1.29 4.91 13.50
C PHE A 124 0.10 5.52 14.21
N HIS A 125 0.02 5.43 15.54
CA HIS A 125 -1.07 6.06 16.28
C HIS A 125 -1.00 7.58 16.19
N ALA A 126 0.20 8.15 16.23
CA ALA A 126 0.50 9.60 16.18
C ALA A 126 0.36 10.22 14.78
N LEU A 127 0.21 9.41 13.73
CA LEU A 127 0.11 9.90 12.36
C LEU A 127 -1.30 10.36 12.02
N VAL A 128 -1.43 11.49 11.33
CA VAL A 128 -2.72 11.99 10.84
C VAL A 128 -2.92 11.64 9.36
N PRO A 129 -4.16 11.42 8.90
CA PRO A 129 -4.43 11.18 7.49
C PRO A 129 -3.91 12.32 6.60
N SER A 130 -3.34 11.97 5.44
CA SER A 130 -2.89 12.95 4.44
C SER A 130 -4.07 13.59 3.69
N THR A 131 -3.80 14.64 2.90
CA THR A 131 -4.78 15.23 1.99
C THR A 131 -5.42 14.18 1.09
N THR A 132 -4.64 13.23 0.57
CA THR A 132 -5.17 12.13 -0.24
C THR A 132 -6.18 11.26 0.53
N HIS A 133 -5.89 10.91 1.79
CA HIS A 133 -6.82 10.13 2.61
C HIS A 133 -8.13 10.89 2.86
N MET A 134 -8.02 12.19 3.17
CA MET A 134 -9.19 13.03 3.41
C MET A 134 -9.99 13.28 2.13
N ALA A 135 -9.34 13.39 0.97
CA ALA A 135 -10.03 13.50 -0.31
C ALA A 135 -10.82 12.23 -0.64
N LEU A 136 -10.26 11.04 -0.38
CA LEU A 136 -10.98 9.78 -0.54
C LEU A 136 -12.18 9.67 0.42
N GLN A 137 -12.01 10.11 1.67
CA GLN A 137 -13.12 10.15 2.63
C GLN A 137 -14.23 11.10 2.17
N GLU A 138 -13.87 12.27 1.65
CA GLU A 138 -14.83 13.23 1.13
C GLU A 138 -15.55 12.70 -0.13
N LEU A 139 -14.82 12.05 -1.04
CA LEU A 139 -15.43 11.39 -2.21
C LEU A 139 -16.43 10.30 -1.80
N HIS A 140 -16.10 9.52 -0.78
CA HIS A 140 -17.01 8.50 -0.23
C HIS A 140 -18.23 9.17 0.43
N ARG A 141 -18.02 10.22 1.23
CA ARG A 141 -19.11 10.99 1.88
C ARG A 141 -20.06 11.62 0.86
N LEU A 142 -19.54 12.09 -0.27
CA LEU A 142 -20.32 12.65 -1.38
C LEU A 142 -20.96 11.56 -2.27
N GLY A 143 -20.66 10.28 -2.03
CA GLY A 143 -21.25 9.14 -2.73
C GLY A 143 -20.58 8.76 -4.05
N TYR A 144 -19.47 9.40 -4.42
CA TYR A 144 -18.69 9.06 -5.62
C TYR A 144 -17.91 7.76 -5.44
N LEU A 145 -17.16 7.63 -4.34
CA LEU A 145 -16.30 6.47 -4.06
C LEU A 145 -17.10 5.37 -3.35
N LYS A 146 -17.07 4.15 -3.89
CA LYS A 146 -17.80 2.99 -3.33
C LYS A 146 -16.93 2.15 -2.42
N HIS A 147 -15.70 1.88 -2.84
CA HIS A 147 -14.81 0.99 -2.09
C HIS A 147 -13.34 1.38 -2.23
N ILE A 148 -12.55 1.07 -1.21
CA ILE A 148 -11.09 1.23 -1.21
C ILE A 148 -10.44 -0.14 -1.00
N VAL A 149 -9.51 -0.50 -1.88
CA VAL A 149 -8.62 -1.65 -1.71
C VAL A 149 -7.23 -1.11 -1.38
N SER A 150 -6.74 -1.37 -0.16
CA SER A 150 -5.51 -0.76 0.35
C SER A 150 -4.44 -1.81 0.67
N GLN A 151 -3.20 -1.54 0.23
CA GLN A 151 -1.99 -2.29 0.63
C GLN A 151 -1.36 -1.77 1.93
N ASN A 152 -1.87 -0.65 2.46
CA ASN A 152 -1.30 0.01 3.62
C ASN A 152 -1.76 -0.65 4.91
N VAL A 153 -0.87 -0.68 5.90
CA VAL A 153 -1.12 -1.24 7.25
C VAL A 153 -1.16 -0.15 8.32
N ASP A 154 -1.18 1.12 7.90
CA ASP A 154 -0.97 2.31 8.75
C ASP A 154 -2.24 2.83 9.44
N ASN A 155 -3.41 2.24 9.16
CA ASN A 155 -4.71 2.59 9.73
C ASN A 155 -5.24 4.00 9.34
N LEU A 156 -4.61 4.69 8.39
CA LEU A 156 -4.97 6.08 8.08
C LEU A 156 -6.32 6.22 7.35
N HIS A 157 -6.77 5.20 6.62
CA HIS A 157 -8.12 5.18 6.02
C HIS A 157 -9.22 5.09 7.05
N LEU A 158 -9.12 4.16 8.01
CA LEU A 158 -10.11 4.07 9.10
C LEU A 158 -10.07 5.35 9.96
N LYS A 159 -8.87 5.90 10.21
CA LYS A 159 -8.69 7.15 10.97
C LYS A 159 -9.25 8.37 10.25
N SER A 160 -9.28 8.39 8.91
CA SER A 160 -9.91 9.48 8.15
C SER A 160 -11.43 9.48 8.23
N GLY A 161 -12.04 8.34 8.61
CA GLY A 161 -13.49 8.18 8.74
C GLY A 161 -14.12 7.36 7.62
N ILE A 162 -13.32 6.68 6.78
CA ILE A 162 -13.84 5.64 5.89
C ILE A 162 -14.41 4.50 6.74
N PRO A 163 -15.66 4.07 6.50
CA PRO A 163 -16.23 2.97 7.26
C PRO A 163 -15.60 1.64 6.83
N ALA A 164 -15.47 0.70 7.77
CA ALA A 164 -14.79 -0.58 7.53
C ALA A 164 -15.45 -1.43 6.43
N ASN A 165 -16.75 -1.25 6.16
CA ASN A 165 -17.45 -1.94 5.07
C ASN A 165 -17.14 -1.36 3.67
N ALA A 166 -16.49 -0.21 3.58
CA ALA A 166 -16.05 0.42 2.33
C ALA A 166 -14.51 0.35 2.17
N LEU A 167 -13.84 -0.52 2.95
CA LEU A 167 -12.39 -0.69 2.93
C LEU A 167 -11.99 -2.16 3.03
N THR A 168 -11.13 -2.61 2.12
CA THR A 168 -10.40 -3.88 2.23
C THR A 168 -8.92 -3.60 2.42
N GLU A 169 -8.39 -3.94 3.60
CA GLU A 169 -6.97 -3.85 3.94
C GLU A 169 -6.28 -5.18 3.61
N VAL A 170 -5.75 -5.34 2.38
CA VAL A 170 -5.27 -6.64 1.89
C VAL A 170 -4.07 -7.19 2.68
N HIS A 171 -3.26 -6.31 3.26
CA HIS A 171 -2.12 -6.68 4.11
C HIS A 171 -2.44 -6.58 5.61
N GLY A 172 -3.70 -6.39 5.97
CA GLY A 172 -4.14 -6.14 7.34
C GLY A 172 -3.79 -4.75 7.85
N ASN A 173 -3.76 -4.59 9.17
CA ASN A 173 -3.65 -3.34 9.88
C ASN A 173 -2.74 -3.48 11.12
N ALA A 174 -1.65 -2.71 11.15
CA ALA A 174 -0.62 -2.80 12.18
C ALA A 174 -1.03 -2.22 13.53
N THR A 175 -2.15 -1.50 13.60
CA THR A 175 -2.70 -0.94 14.84
C THR A 175 -3.69 -1.86 15.54
N GLN A 176 -4.04 -2.99 14.91
CA GLN A 176 -4.96 -3.99 15.42
C GLN A 176 -4.21 -5.24 15.90
N ALA A 177 -4.84 -6.02 16.77
CA ALA A 177 -4.32 -7.31 17.24
C ALA A 177 -5.24 -8.45 16.77
N LYS A 178 -4.66 -9.56 16.32
CA LYS A 178 -5.39 -10.78 15.94
C LYS A 178 -5.04 -11.92 16.90
N CYS A 179 -6.06 -12.61 17.40
CA CYS A 179 -5.86 -13.84 18.16
C CYS A 179 -5.41 -14.98 17.26
N GLU A 180 -4.28 -15.62 17.58
CA GLU A 180 -3.75 -16.77 16.83
C GLU A 180 -4.56 -18.08 17.00
N THR A 181 -5.66 -18.06 17.77
CA THR A 181 -6.47 -19.27 18.05
C THR A 181 -7.90 -19.17 17.55
N CYS A 182 -8.58 -18.05 17.79
CA CYS A 182 -9.96 -17.84 17.34
C CYS A 182 -10.09 -16.76 16.26
N GLU A 183 -8.96 -16.20 15.80
CA GLU A 183 -8.89 -15.18 14.75
C GLU A 183 -9.60 -13.85 15.03
N LYS A 184 -10.18 -13.67 16.23
CA LYS A 184 -10.76 -12.39 16.64
C LYS A 184 -9.77 -11.24 16.49
N ILE A 185 -10.25 -10.17 15.88
CA ILE A 185 -9.55 -8.91 15.71
C ILE A 185 -9.95 -7.95 16.84
N TYR A 186 -8.96 -7.44 17.54
CA TYR A 186 -9.07 -6.38 18.53
C TYR A 186 -8.64 -5.08 17.87
N VAL A 187 -9.51 -4.07 17.93
CA VAL A 187 -9.24 -2.73 17.41
C VAL A 187 -8.94 -1.70 18.51
N LYS A 188 -9.32 -2.03 19.75
CA LYS A 188 -9.11 -1.25 20.97
C LYS A 188 -9.17 -2.18 22.19
N GLU A 189 -8.89 -1.63 23.37
CA GLU A 189 -9.05 -2.34 24.65
C GLU A 189 -8.27 -3.67 24.67
N PHE A 190 -6.98 -3.59 24.31
CA PHE A 190 -6.13 -4.77 24.19
C PHE A 190 -5.84 -5.38 25.57
N PRO A 191 -6.01 -6.70 25.74
CA PRO A 191 -5.65 -7.39 26.96
C PRO A 191 -4.17 -7.17 27.30
N TRP A 192 -3.89 -6.62 28.49
CA TRP A 192 -2.52 -6.32 28.93
C TRP A 192 -1.62 -7.56 28.98
N THR A 193 -2.21 -8.75 29.12
CA THR A 193 -1.55 -10.04 29.13
C THR A 193 -1.02 -10.47 27.76
N GLY A 194 -1.41 -9.79 26.67
CA GLY A 194 -1.14 -10.23 25.29
C GLY A 194 -1.90 -11.51 24.91
N LEU A 195 -2.93 -11.88 25.68
CA LEU A 195 -3.73 -13.08 25.49
C LEU A 195 -5.20 -12.70 25.24
N CYS A 196 -5.83 -13.40 24.30
CA CYS A 196 -7.25 -13.30 23.99
C CYS A 196 -8.09 -13.61 25.23
N ASP A 197 -9.07 -12.74 25.50
CA ASP A 197 -10.03 -12.80 26.60
C ASP A 197 -11.46 -13.08 26.11
N ASP A 198 -11.64 -13.38 24.83
CA ASP A 198 -12.93 -13.73 24.27
C ASP A 198 -13.50 -15.03 24.90
N PRO A 199 -14.70 -15.00 25.49
CA PRO A 199 -15.36 -16.18 26.05
C PRO A 199 -15.51 -17.35 25.06
N GLU A 200 -15.70 -17.07 23.77
CA GLU A 200 -15.86 -18.07 22.71
C GLU A 200 -14.53 -18.70 22.27
N CYS A 201 -13.39 -18.11 22.65
CA CYS A 201 -12.09 -18.63 22.28
C CYS A 201 -11.76 -19.88 23.11
N VAL A 202 -11.49 -21.01 22.46
CA VAL A 202 -11.13 -22.27 23.14
C VAL A 202 -9.94 -22.13 24.12
N SER A 203 -9.06 -21.15 23.90
CA SER A 203 -7.93 -20.88 24.77
C SER A 203 -8.32 -20.35 26.15
N THR A 204 -9.47 -19.67 26.30
CA THR A 204 -9.93 -19.08 27.58
C THR A 204 -10.44 -20.11 28.58
N LYS A 205 -10.62 -21.37 28.14
CA LYS A 205 -10.90 -22.51 29.03
C LYS A 205 -9.74 -22.85 29.98
N ARG A 206 -8.53 -22.36 29.68
CA ARG A 206 -7.32 -22.53 30.50
C ARG A 206 -7.01 -21.24 31.24
N SER A 207 -6.43 -21.34 32.44
CA SER A 207 -6.05 -20.16 33.21
C SER A 207 -4.97 -19.34 32.49
N VAL A 208 -4.87 -18.05 32.81
CA VAL A 208 -3.84 -17.16 32.26
C VAL A 208 -2.44 -17.70 32.55
N GLU A 209 -2.18 -18.20 33.78
CA GLU A 209 -0.88 -18.76 34.17
C GLU A 209 -0.53 -19.99 33.34
N GLN A 210 -1.50 -20.87 33.06
CA GLN A 210 -1.30 -22.05 32.23
C GLN A 210 -0.93 -21.67 30.79
N ARG A 211 -1.61 -20.66 30.23
CA ARG A 211 -1.38 -20.18 28.86
C ARG A 211 -0.03 -19.48 28.69
N LEU A 212 0.42 -18.75 29.72
CA LEU A 212 1.73 -18.09 29.72
C LEU A 212 2.89 -19.08 29.85
N ARG A 213 2.77 -20.11 30.70
CA ARG A 213 3.81 -21.13 30.92
C ARG A 213 3.92 -22.16 29.81
N ALA A 214 2.85 -22.35 29.03
CA ALA A 214 2.82 -23.35 27.98
C ALA A 214 3.87 -23.07 26.89
N ARG A 215 4.71 -24.08 26.62
CA ARG A 215 5.78 -23.99 25.59
C ARG A 215 5.23 -23.95 24.16
N THR A 216 4.06 -24.53 23.92
CA THR A 216 3.40 -24.49 22.62
C THR A 216 2.78 -23.12 22.39
N ARG A 217 3.12 -22.43 21.29
CA ARG A 217 2.52 -21.12 20.95
C ARG A 217 1.06 -21.26 20.50
N HIS A 218 0.77 -22.26 19.67
CA HIS A 218 -0.56 -22.49 19.10
C HIS A 218 -1.58 -22.94 20.16
N GLY A 219 -2.79 -22.39 20.07
CA GLY A 219 -3.93 -22.72 20.93
C GLY A 219 -4.00 -21.94 22.24
N ASN A 220 -2.99 -21.15 22.60
CA ASN A 220 -2.97 -20.35 23.83
C ASN A 220 -3.66 -18.99 23.68
N GLY A 221 -4.23 -18.69 22.51
CA GLY A 221 -4.86 -17.41 22.21
C GLY A 221 -3.90 -16.24 22.40
N ARG A 222 -2.64 -16.36 21.96
CA ARG A 222 -1.73 -15.22 21.92
C ARG A 222 -2.21 -14.21 20.88
N LEU A 223 -2.04 -12.93 21.19
CA LEU A 223 -2.34 -11.84 20.29
C LEU A 223 -1.08 -11.49 19.51
N LYS A 224 -1.18 -11.43 18.18
CA LYS A 224 -0.17 -10.89 17.27
C LYS A 224 -0.71 -9.65 16.56
N ARG A 225 0.14 -8.82 15.94
CA ARG A 225 -0.37 -7.76 15.06
C ARG A 225 -1.23 -8.35 13.94
N ASN A 226 -2.32 -7.67 13.58
CA ASN A 226 -3.17 -8.09 12.46
C ASN A 226 -2.54 -7.68 11.12
N VAL A 227 -1.33 -8.13 10.84
CA VAL A 227 -0.61 -7.81 9.60
C VAL A 227 -0.29 -9.12 8.89
N VAL A 228 -0.54 -9.14 7.58
CA VAL A 228 -0.27 -10.29 6.72
C VAL A 228 1.19 -10.23 6.26
N GLY A 229 1.94 -11.29 6.55
CA GLY A 229 3.30 -11.46 6.04
C GLY A 229 3.33 -11.81 4.54
N PHE A 230 4.50 -11.70 3.89
CA PHE A 230 4.63 -12.05 2.46
C PHE A 230 4.31 -13.51 2.12
N ASP A 231 4.53 -14.41 3.08
CA ASP A 231 4.26 -15.85 2.92
C ASP A 231 2.90 -16.28 3.49
N GLU A 232 2.13 -15.33 4.04
CA GLU A 232 0.79 -15.59 4.56
C GLU A 232 -0.25 -15.36 3.45
N PRO A 233 -1.31 -16.19 3.38
CA PRO A 233 -2.40 -15.92 2.45
C PRO A 233 -3.04 -14.57 2.79
N LEU A 234 -3.43 -13.83 1.75
CA LEU A 234 -4.27 -12.65 1.95
C LEU A 234 -5.57 -13.09 2.64
N GLY A 235 -6.15 -12.18 3.44
CA GLY A 235 -7.46 -12.39 4.05
C GLY A 235 -8.56 -12.55 3.01
N ASP A 236 -9.82 -12.45 3.46
CA ASP A 236 -10.96 -12.49 2.55
C ASP A 236 -10.90 -11.31 1.56
N ILE A 237 -10.44 -11.60 0.35
CA ILE A 237 -10.37 -10.66 -0.79
C ILE A 237 -11.58 -10.79 -1.70
N ASP A 238 -12.48 -11.74 -1.45
CA ASP A 238 -13.60 -12.02 -2.35
C ASP A 238 -14.52 -10.79 -2.44
N PHE A 239 -14.77 -10.14 -1.31
CA PHE A 239 -15.51 -8.87 -1.28
C PHE A 239 -14.83 -7.76 -2.10
N ALA A 240 -13.50 -7.65 -2.04
CA ALA A 240 -12.79 -6.68 -2.87
C ALA A 240 -12.91 -7.02 -4.35
N ILE A 241 -12.85 -8.30 -4.71
CA ILE A 241 -13.03 -8.76 -6.10
C ILE A 241 -14.44 -8.40 -6.59
N ASP A 242 -15.48 -8.64 -5.79
CA ASP A 242 -16.86 -8.29 -6.14
C ASP A 242 -17.01 -6.78 -6.44
N GLU A 243 -16.43 -5.93 -5.57
CA GLU A 243 -16.40 -4.48 -5.78
C GLU A 243 -15.62 -4.08 -7.04
N CYS A 244 -14.51 -4.78 -7.34
CA CYS A 244 -13.72 -4.57 -8.55
C CYS A 244 -14.49 -4.97 -9.81
N GLU A 245 -15.19 -6.11 -9.80
CA GLU A 245 -16.02 -6.58 -10.91
C GLU A 245 -17.18 -5.62 -11.23
N ALA A 246 -17.71 -4.93 -10.21
CA ALA A 246 -18.73 -3.90 -10.39
C ALA A 246 -18.18 -2.55 -10.88
N ALA A 247 -16.87 -2.32 -10.76
CA ALA A 247 -16.26 -1.02 -10.99
C ALA A 247 -16.30 -0.60 -12.47
N ASP A 248 -16.64 0.66 -12.73
CA ASP A 248 -16.48 1.28 -14.05
C ASP A 248 -15.21 2.15 -14.12
N VAL A 249 -14.73 2.65 -12.97
CA VAL A 249 -13.47 3.39 -12.85
C VAL A 249 -12.63 2.82 -11.71
N ALA A 250 -11.36 2.53 -11.99
CA ALA A 250 -10.34 2.21 -10.99
C ALA A 250 -9.38 3.40 -10.81
N LEU A 251 -9.29 3.93 -9.58
CA LEU A 251 -8.40 5.02 -9.22
C LEU A 251 -7.22 4.52 -8.37
N VAL A 252 -6.05 4.41 -8.98
CA VAL A 252 -4.82 3.95 -8.34
C VAL A 252 -4.00 5.14 -7.84
N LEU A 253 -3.66 5.14 -6.55
CA LEU A 253 -2.95 6.22 -5.88
C LEU A 253 -1.73 5.68 -5.12
N GLY A 254 -0.54 6.15 -5.47
CA GLY A 254 0.66 5.95 -4.66
C GLY A 254 1.12 4.49 -4.54
N THR A 255 0.90 3.67 -5.58
CA THR A 255 1.40 2.29 -5.64
C THR A 255 2.06 1.98 -6.98
N SER A 256 3.10 1.16 -6.93
CA SER A 256 3.80 0.66 -8.12
C SER A 256 3.10 -0.50 -8.84
N LEU A 257 2.00 -1.04 -8.27
CA LEU A 257 1.23 -2.18 -8.81
C LEU A 257 2.12 -3.38 -9.22
N ARG A 258 2.92 -3.90 -8.27
CA ARG A 258 3.84 -5.03 -8.52
C ARG A 258 3.54 -6.29 -7.71
N VAL A 259 2.45 -6.28 -6.95
CA VAL A 259 2.12 -7.36 -6.02
C VAL A 259 0.80 -7.94 -6.47
N GLU A 260 0.81 -9.19 -6.89
CA GLU A 260 -0.41 -9.92 -7.21
C GLU A 260 -1.05 -10.49 -5.93
N PRO A 261 -2.39 -10.64 -5.90
CA PRO A 261 -3.38 -10.33 -6.94
C PRO A 261 -3.81 -8.84 -7.00
N PHE A 262 -3.18 -7.95 -6.23
CA PHE A 262 -3.59 -6.55 -6.14
C PHE A 262 -3.46 -5.78 -7.47
N SER A 263 -2.41 -6.05 -8.25
CA SER A 263 -2.24 -5.44 -9.58
C SER A 263 -3.28 -5.92 -10.59
N GLU A 264 -3.67 -7.19 -10.58
CA GLU A 264 -4.77 -7.71 -11.40
C GLU A 264 -6.11 -7.07 -11.02
N MET A 265 -6.43 -6.98 -9.72
CA MET A 265 -7.65 -6.32 -9.23
C MET A 265 -7.75 -4.86 -9.69
N ALA A 266 -6.65 -4.10 -9.58
CA ALA A 266 -6.60 -2.71 -10.04
C ALA A 266 -6.65 -2.58 -11.57
N GLY A 267 -6.02 -3.52 -12.27
CA GLY A 267 -5.61 -3.36 -13.65
C GLY A 267 -6.60 -3.88 -14.68
N ASP A 268 -7.39 -4.92 -14.37
CA ASP A 268 -8.10 -5.69 -15.41
C ASP A 268 -9.64 -5.62 -15.32
N TYR A 269 -10.22 -5.19 -14.18
CA TYR A 269 -11.68 -5.23 -13.98
C TYR A 269 -12.43 -3.98 -14.47
N ALA A 270 -11.98 -2.78 -14.07
CA ALA A 270 -12.72 -1.54 -14.35
C ALA A 270 -12.58 -1.10 -15.81
N GLY A 271 -13.61 -0.46 -16.38
CA GLY A 271 -13.60 0.07 -17.75
C GLY A 271 -12.51 1.12 -17.99
N SER A 272 -12.37 2.08 -17.08
CA SER A 272 -11.34 3.12 -17.11
C SER A 272 -10.34 2.95 -15.98
N LEU A 273 -9.05 3.13 -16.29
CA LEU A 273 -7.96 3.08 -15.32
C LEU A 273 -7.29 4.44 -15.15
N CYS A 274 -7.26 4.93 -13.93
CA CYS A 274 -6.60 6.18 -13.54
C CYS A 274 -5.44 5.87 -12.61
N ILE A 275 -4.22 6.27 -12.95
CA ILE A 275 -3.03 6.01 -12.14
C ILE A 275 -2.32 7.32 -11.80
N VAL A 276 -2.24 7.61 -10.50
CA VAL A 276 -1.44 8.69 -9.93
C VAL A 276 -0.31 8.10 -9.11
N ASN A 277 0.90 8.20 -9.64
CA ASN A 277 2.09 7.68 -8.97
C ASN A 277 3.33 8.38 -9.53
N LEU A 278 4.28 8.74 -8.66
CA LEU A 278 5.55 9.37 -9.07
C LEU A 278 6.41 8.43 -9.92
N GLN A 279 6.38 7.13 -9.62
CA GLN A 279 7.14 6.12 -10.36
C GLN A 279 6.28 5.47 -11.44
N PRO A 280 6.88 4.99 -12.54
CA PRO A 280 6.21 4.07 -13.45
C PRO A 280 5.69 2.83 -12.71
N THR A 281 4.55 2.30 -13.16
CA THR A 281 4.00 1.05 -12.63
C THR A 281 4.54 -0.13 -13.44
N THR A 282 3.71 -0.76 -14.27
CA THR A 282 4.13 -1.65 -15.35
C THR A 282 3.78 -1.00 -16.68
N THR A 283 4.57 -1.23 -17.73
CA THR A 283 4.34 -0.63 -19.05
C THR A 283 2.95 -0.95 -19.61
N LYS A 284 2.41 -2.15 -19.32
CA LYS A 284 1.04 -2.54 -19.71
C LYS A 284 0.00 -1.64 -19.04
N LEU A 285 0.11 -1.44 -17.73
CA LEU A 285 -0.88 -0.69 -16.95
C LEU A 285 -0.77 0.82 -17.16
N ASP A 286 0.45 1.36 -17.25
CA ASP A 286 0.66 2.78 -17.55
C ASP A 286 0.05 3.14 -18.91
N ARG A 287 0.30 2.33 -19.96
CA ARG A 287 -0.31 2.53 -21.29
C ARG A 287 -1.83 2.43 -21.24
N ARG A 288 -2.37 1.42 -20.55
CA ARG A 288 -3.82 1.27 -20.39
C ARG A 288 -4.45 2.49 -19.71
N ALA A 289 -3.78 3.05 -18.71
CA ALA A 289 -4.25 4.25 -18.02
C ALA A 289 -4.26 5.47 -18.94
N GLU A 290 -3.25 5.64 -19.79
CA GLU A 290 -3.22 6.68 -20.82
C GLU A 290 -4.37 6.54 -21.84
N GLU A 291 -4.66 5.31 -22.27
CA GLU A 291 -5.69 5.01 -23.27
C GLU A 291 -7.13 5.15 -22.70
N THR A 292 -7.37 4.64 -21.50
CA THR A 292 -8.74 4.46 -20.96
C THR A 292 -9.13 5.46 -19.88
N GLY A 293 -8.16 6.14 -19.26
CA GLY A 293 -8.39 7.06 -18.15
C GLY A 293 -7.34 8.16 -18.10
N VAL A 294 -6.52 8.18 -17.05
CA VAL A 294 -5.39 9.12 -16.92
C VAL A 294 -4.15 8.47 -16.30
N ARG A 295 -2.97 8.89 -16.76
CA ARG A 295 -1.69 8.62 -16.08
C ARG A 295 -1.05 9.93 -15.64
N VAL A 296 -0.81 10.08 -14.33
CA VAL A 296 -0.27 11.32 -13.73
C VAL A 296 0.98 11.04 -12.88
N PHE A 297 2.11 11.60 -13.28
CA PHE A 297 3.40 11.50 -12.58
C PHE A 297 3.58 12.67 -11.61
N GLU A 298 2.77 12.72 -10.56
CA GLU A 298 2.81 13.78 -9.54
C GLU A 298 2.41 13.21 -8.16
N LYS A 299 2.70 13.96 -7.10
CA LYS A 299 2.28 13.67 -5.72
C LYS A 299 0.76 13.55 -5.64
N THR A 300 0.29 12.50 -4.98
CA THR A 300 -1.16 12.23 -4.85
C THR A 300 -1.89 13.37 -4.15
N ASP A 301 -1.29 14.00 -3.14
CA ASP A 301 -1.91 15.13 -2.43
C ASP A 301 -2.20 16.32 -3.37
N VAL A 302 -1.26 16.64 -4.28
CA VAL A 302 -1.44 17.73 -5.26
C VAL A 302 -2.55 17.38 -6.26
N VAL A 303 -2.52 16.15 -6.79
CA VAL A 303 -3.49 15.70 -7.79
C VAL A 303 -4.89 15.61 -7.20
N MET A 304 -5.03 15.05 -5.99
CA MET A 304 -6.33 14.92 -5.34
C MET A 304 -6.92 16.28 -4.94
N GLU A 305 -6.10 17.21 -4.43
CA GLU A 305 -6.55 18.58 -4.14
C GLU A 305 -7.10 19.28 -5.40
N LYS A 306 -6.34 19.26 -6.51
CA LYS A 306 -6.77 19.84 -7.80
C LYS A 306 -7.99 19.13 -8.38
N THR A 307 -8.02 17.80 -8.32
CA THR A 307 -9.15 16.99 -8.80
C THR A 307 -10.42 17.34 -8.04
N MET A 308 -10.34 17.51 -6.71
CA MET A 308 -11.48 17.95 -5.90
C MET A 308 -11.93 19.36 -6.27
N GLN A 309 -11.01 20.30 -6.51
CA GLN A 309 -11.38 21.65 -6.99
C GLN A 309 -12.15 21.60 -8.32
N PHE A 310 -11.72 20.77 -9.27
CA PHE A 310 -12.43 20.61 -10.55
C PHE A 310 -13.77 19.88 -10.39
N LEU A 311 -13.83 18.84 -9.57
CA LEU A 311 -15.05 18.08 -9.29
C LEU A 311 -16.12 18.97 -8.63
N MET A 312 -15.71 19.81 -7.69
CA MET A 312 -16.58 20.77 -7.00
C MET A 312 -16.86 22.04 -7.81
N LYS A 313 -16.18 22.22 -8.95
CA LYS A 313 -16.24 23.42 -9.81
C LYS A 313 -15.91 24.70 -9.04
N ASP A 314 -14.98 24.61 -8.10
CA ASP A 314 -14.52 25.71 -7.25
C ASP A 314 -13.01 25.60 -7.01
N VAL A 315 -12.26 26.55 -7.59
CA VAL A 315 -10.79 26.63 -7.45
C VAL A 315 -10.33 26.97 -6.03
N THR A 316 -11.24 27.50 -5.21
CA THR A 316 -10.97 27.83 -3.80
C THR A 316 -11.32 26.68 -2.87
N TYR A 317 -11.96 25.62 -3.37
CA TYR A 317 -12.26 24.43 -2.58
C TYR A 317 -10.98 23.87 -1.96
N ARG A 318 -11.11 23.42 -0.71
CA ARG A 318 -10.06 22.75 0.05
C ARG A 318 -10.58 21.44 0.57
N VAL A 319 -9.78 20.39 0.42
CA VAL A 319 -10.10 19.09 1.01
C VAL A 319 -10.22 19.25 2.53
N PRO A 320 -11.27 18.71 3.17
CA PRO A 320 -11.43 18.79 4.62
C PRO A 320 -10.20 18.26 5.34
N GLN A 321 -9.70 19.01 6.32
CA GLN A 321 -8.61 18.52 7.16
C GLN A 321 -9.14 17.54 8.21
N TRP A 322 -8.28 16.64 8.64
CA TRP A 322 -8.61 15.75 9.75
C TRP A 322 -8.72 16.52 11.06
N THR A 323 -9.86 16.41 11.73
CA THR A 323 -10.14 17.07 13.02
C THR A 323 -10.40 16.09 14.16
N GLY A 324 -10.12 14.80 13.95
CA GLY A 324 -10.40 13.75 14.94
C GLY A 324 -9.45 13.78 16.13
N GLU A 325 -9.67 12.86 17.06
CA GLU A 325 -8.73 12.59 18.16
C GLU A 325 -7.94 11.30 17.91
N HIS A 326 -6.74 11.26 18.47
CA HIS A 326 -5.89 10.08 18.43
C HIS A 326 -6.41 9.01 19.39
N SER A 327 -6.55 7.77 18.92
CA SER A 327 -6.78 6.65 19.84
C SER A 327 -5.59 6.50 20.77
N LYS A 328 -5.86 6.49 22.08
CA LYS A 328 -4.83 6.31 23.12
C LYS A 328 -4.46 4.84 23.33
N SER A 329 -5.24 3.91 22.79
CA SER A 329 -4.97 2.47 22.93
C SER A 329 -4.00 2.00 21.84
N VAL A 330 -2.84 1.52 22.25
CA VAL A 330 -1.81 0.96 21.37
C VAL A 330 -1.62 -0.50 21.74
N PHE A 331 -1.76 -1.41 20.78
CA PHE A 331 -1.28 -2.77 20.97
C PHE A 331 0.23 -2.80 20.80
N VAL A 332 0.95 -3.10 21.88
CA VAL A 332 2.39 -3.30 21.85
C VAL A 332 2.65 -4.78 22.15
N PRO A 333 2.78 -5.63 21.11
CA PRO A 333 3.12 -7.02 21.32
C PRO A 333 4.54 -7.12 21.89
N GLU A 334 4.72 -7.94 22.93
CA GLU A 334 6.03 -8.33 23.41
C GLU A 334 6.83 -8.99 22.26
N HIS A 335 8.03 -8.49 21.97
CA HIS A 335 8.98 -9.06 21.00
C HIS A 335 8.62 -9.00 19.50
N GLU A 336 7.59 -8.26 19.06
CA GLU A 336 7.23 -8.17 17.63
C GLU A 336 7.66 -6.86 16.93
N SER A 337 8.47 -5.99 17.54
CA SER A 337 8.91 -4.75 16.89
C SER A 337 9.69 -5.02 15.58
N SER A 338 10.40 -6.14 15.50
CA SER A 338 11.09 -6.60 14.28
C SER A 338 10.15 -7.07 13.16
N ASN A 339 8.96 -7.60 13.50
CA ASN A 339 8.04 -8.16 12.50
C ASN A 339 7.43 -7.08 11.63
N LEU A 340 7.06 -5.94 12.23
CA LEU A 340 6.53 -4.81 11.47
C LEU A 340 7.58 -4.23 10.51
N VAL A 341 8.83 -4.08 10.96
CA VAL A 341 9.94 -3.65 10.08
C VAL A 341 10.16 -4.67 8.96
N ASN A 342 10.07 -5.97 9.23
CA ASN A 342 10.24 -7.01 8.22
C ASN A 342 9.12 -7.00 7.17
N VAL A 343 7.86 -6.89 7.59
CA VAL A 343 6.73 -6.73 6.67
C VAL A 343 6.89 -5.46 5.84
N LEU A 344 7.16 -4.33 6.49
CA LEU A 344 7.38 -3.06 5.80
C LEU A 344 8.67 -3.06 4.94
N ALA A 345 9.61 -3.97 5.17
CA ALA A 345 10.83 -4.13 4.38
C ALA A 345 10.74 -5.19 3.27
N GLY A 346 9.64 -5.91 3.14
CA GLY A 346 9.55 -6.99 2.15
C GLY A 346 10.29 -8.27 2.54
N ARG A 347 10.49 -8.52 3.84
CA ARG A 347 11.24 -9.69 4.36
C ARG A 347 10.28 -10.73 4.92
N THR A 348 10.65 -12.00 4.76
CA THR A 348 9.97 -13.12 5.41
C THR A 348 10.06 -12.95 6.93
N VAL A 349 8.93 -13.17 7.61
CA VAL A 349 8.84 -13.13 9.07
C VAL A 349 9.22 -14.53 9.56
N SER A 350 10.36 -14.64 10.26
CA SER A 350 10.91 -15.92 10.75
C SER A 350 10.25 -16.40 12.04
#